data_AF-A0A4S9XJ84-F1
#
_entry.id   AF-A0A4S9XJ84-F1
#
_cell.length_a   1.000
_cell.length_b   1.000
_cell.length_c   1.000
_cell.angle_alpha   90.00
_cell.angle_beta   90.00
_cell.angle_gamma   90.00
#
_symmetry.space_group_name_H-M   'P 1'
#
loop_
_entity.id
_entity.type
_entity.pdbx_description
1 polymer ?
#
loop_
_entity_poly.entity_id
_entity_poly.type
_entity_poly.pdbx_seq_one_letter_code
_entity_poly.pdbx_strand_id
1 'polypeptide(L)'
;MSRLQALEGKVQVMPNMIRSTIMLIDHLVSLNNTLYESGIYDATEQENICQALTAMRVRVDGYLATSVALETRISGIFKLVSNAMILRTQTTTANINHNALDLTKKSIQDNSVLKLATLATLFYLPGSFVAGIFGMNYFDFGDGAKLEIASNFWIYLAVTIPLTILTGLAWKLAVRRQEQKESSDQSSSAEMWDKV
;
A
#
# COMPACT_ATOMS: atom_id res chain seq x y z
N MET A 1 -1.93 -6.63 17.84
CA MET A 1 -0.48 -6.41 18.01
C MET A 1 -0.07 -6.23 19.48
N SER A 2 -0.65 -5.28 20.24
CA SER A 2 -0.21 -4.96 21.62
C SER A 2 -0.24 -6.12 22.63
N ARG A 3 -1.26 -7.00 22.57
CA ARG A 3 -1.35 -8.16 23.46
C ARG A 3 -0.28 -9.24 23.19
N LEU A 4 0.23 -9.32 21.97
CA LEU A 4 1.30 -10.27 21.59
C LEU A 4 2.66 -9.77 22.07
N GLN A 5 2.95 -8.49 21.91
CA GLN A 5 4.16 -7.87 22.45
C GLN A 5 4.20 -7.89 23.99
N ALA A 6 3.05 -7.72 24.64
CA ALA A 6 2.96 -7.86 26.10
C ALA A 6 3.20 -9.30 26.58
N LEU A 7 2.79 -10.29 25.78
CA LEU A 7 3.04 -11.70 26.08
C LEU A 7 4.52 -12.05 25.89
N GLU A 8 5.14 -11.56 24.82
CA GLU A 8 6.57 -11.70 24.54
C GLU A 8 7.43 -11.11 25.66
N GLY A 9 7.11 -9.88 26.11
CA GLY A 9 7.81 -9.26 27.23
C GLY A 9 7.66 -10.04 28.53
N LYS A 10 6.49 -10.62 28.82
CA LYS A 10 6.30 -11.48 30.01
C LYS A 10 7.05 -12.80 29.90
N VAL A 11 7.10 -13.39 28.71
CA VAL A 11 7.82 -14.64 28.45
C VAL A 11 9.33 -14.44 28.60
N GLN A 12 9.89 -13.28 28.23
CA GLN A 12 11.30 -12.97 28.45
C GLN A 12 11.68 -12.74 29.92
N VAL A 13 10.74 -12.28 30.76
CA VAL A 13 11.00 -11.96 32.17
C VAL A 13 11.01 -13.22 33.06
N MET A 14 10.21 -14.24 32.70
CA MET A 14 10.06 -15.47 33.50
C MET A 14 11.39 -16.25 33.69
N PRO A 15 12.20 -16.49 32.64
CA PRO A 15 13.50 -17.18 32.77
C PRO A 15 14.49 -16.43 33.66
N ASN A 16 14.49 -15.10 33.60
CA ASN A 16 15.37 -14.27 34.41
C ASN A 16 15.02 -14.37 35.90
N MET A 17 13.73 -14.36 36.24
CA MET A 17 13.29 -14.51 37.63
C MET A 17 13.66 -15.91 38.17
N ILE A 18 13.45 -16.96 37.38
CA ILE A 18 13.81 -18.33 37.73
C ILE A 18 15.32 -18.47 37.93
N ARG A 19 16.13 -17.84 37.08
CA ARG A 19 17.60 -17.80 37.21
C ARG A 19 18.04 -17.13 38.51
N SER A 20 17.43 -16.01 38.90
CA SER A 20 17.69 -15.39 40.21
C SER A 20 17.31 -16.31 41.36
N THR A 21 16.22 -17.07 41.27
CA THR A 21 15.85 -18.05 42.30
C THR A 21 16.89 -19.17 42.43
N ILE A 22 17.43 -19.66 41.32
CA ILE A 22 18.53 -20.65 41.33
C ILE A 22 19.76 -20.06 42.04
N MET A 23 20.14 -18.82 41.73
CA MET A 23 21.28 -18.16 42.38
C MET A 23 21.08 -17.99 43.90
N LEU A 24 19.86 -17.71 44.36
CA LEU A 24 19.55 -17.66 45.78
C LEU A 24 19.67 -19.04 46.45
N ILE A 25 19.20 -20.09 45.78
CA ILE A 25 19.35 -21.47 46.27
C ILE A 25 20.84 -21.84 46.36
N ASP A 26 21.66 -21.43 45.39
CA ASP A 26 23.11 -21.66 45.39
C ASP A 26 23.79 -20.96 46.57
N HIS A 27 23.39 -19.73 46.86
CA HIS A 27 23.84 -19.00 48.04
C HIS A 27 23.42 -19.68 49.34
N LEU A 28 22.19 -20.20 49.42
CA LEU A 28 21.71 -20.91 50.60
C LEU A 28 22.46 -22.23 50.82
N VAL A 29 22.81 -22.96 49.75
CA VAL A 29 23.66 -24.15 49.84
C VAL A 29 25.06 -23.79 50.34
N SER A 30 25.66 -22.73 49.79
CA SER A 30 26.97 -22.26 50.26
C SER A 30 26.93 -21.83 51.72
N LEU A 31 25.89 -21.10 52.14
CA LEU A 31 25.71 -20.68 53.52
C LEU A 31 25.55 -21.88 54.46
N ASN A 32 24.75 -22.88 54.05
CA ASN A 32 24.57 -24.10 54.82
C ASN A 32 25.90 -24.83 55.07
N ASN A 33 26.79 -24.87 54.06
CA ASN A 33 28.12 -25.47 54.23
C ASN A 33 29.00 -24.67 55.20
N THR A 34 29.04 -23.34 55.08
CA THR A 34 29.82 -22.50 56.01
C THR A 34 29.31 -22.54 57.45
N LEU A 35 28.01 -22.77 57.61
CA LEU A 35 27.32 -22.86 58.89
C LEU A 35 27.59 -24.20 59.59
N TYR A 36 27.78 -25.27 58.81
CA TYR A 36 28.28 -26.54 59.32
C TYR A 36 29.76 -26.44 59.75
N GLU A 37 30.59 -25.79 58.93
CA GLU A 37 32.01 -25.57 59.25
C GLU A 37 32.22 -24.75 60.54
N SER A 38 31.28 -23.87 60.88
CA SER A 38 31.30 -23.11 62.14
C SER A 38 30.78 -23.89 63.36
N GLY A 39 30.39 -25.16 63.18
CA GLY A 39 29.97 -26.05 64.26
C GLY A 39 28.59 -25.76 64.84
N ILE A 40 27.74 -25.02 64.12
CA ILE A 40 26.41 -24.63 64.60
C ILE A 40 25.38 -25.76 64.45
N TYR A 41 25.65 -26.76 63.60
CA TYR A 41 24.71 -27.84 63.25
C TYR A 41 25.35 -29.23 63.37
N ASP A 42 24.49 -30.25 63.55
CA ASP A 42 24.88 -31.66 63.49
C ASP A 42 24.88 -32.18 62.03
N ALA A 43 25.67 -33.22 61.75
CA ALA A 43 25.83 -33.79 60.41
C ALA A 43 24.50 -34.25 59.79
N THR A 44 23.58 -34.76 60.62
CA THR A 44 22.25 -35.21 60.18
C THR A 44 21.34 -34.04 59.80
N GLU A 45 21.42 -32.91 60.50
CA GLU A 45 20.66 -31.70 60.15
C GLU A 45 21.18 -31.06 58.86
N GLN A 46 22.51 -31.01 58.69
CA GLN A 46 23.13 -30.51 57.46
C GLN A 46 22.70 -31.34 56.24
N GLU A 47 22.70 -32.68 56.35
CA GLU A 47 22.31 -33.57 55.26
C GLU A 47 20.84 -33.36 54.85
N ASN A 48 19.93 -33.25 55.82
CA ASN A 48 18.52 -32.99 55.56
C ASN A 48 18.29 -31.64 54.85
N ILE A 49 18.98 -30.58 55.30
CA ILE A 49 18.89 -29.24 54.68
C ILE A 49 19.46 -29.26 53.26
N CYS A 50 20.58 -29.97 53.05
CA CYS A 50 21.23 -30.09 51.76
C CYS A 50 20.36 -30.88 50.77
N GLN A 51 19.73 -31.97 51.20
CA GLN A 51 18.77 -32.72 50.40
C GLN A 51 17.54 -31.87 50.03
N ALA A 52 16.98 -31.11 50.97
CA ALA A 52 15.85 -30.21 50.71
C ALA A 52 16.21 -29.10 49.70
N LEU A 53 17.38 -28.47 49.84
CA LEU A 53 17.90 -27.47 48.90
C LEU A 53 18.13 -28.06 47.51
N THR A 54 18.67 -29.28 47.43
CA THR A 54 18.89 -29.98 46.16
C THR A 54 17.57 -30.32 45.49
N ALA A 55 16.57 -30.81 46.24
CA ALA A 55 15.24 -31.07 45.72
C ALA A 55 14.56 -29.79 45.19
N MET A 56 14.72 -28.67 45.90
CA MET A 56 14.24 -27.37 45.42
C MET A 56 14.96 -26.93 44.14
N ARG A 57 16.28 -27.08 44.05
CA ARG A 57 17.07 -26.75 42.86
C ARG A 57 16.59 -27.52 41.63
N VAL A 58 16.46 -28.85 41.75
CA VAL A 58 15.98 -29.72 40.66
C VAL A 58 14.59 -29.30 40.19
N ARG A 59 13.71 -28.92 41.12
CA ARG A 59 12.35 -28.48 40.79
C ARG A 59 12.35 -27.14 40.04
N VAL A 60 13.21 -26.20 40.44
CA VAL A 60 13.36 -24.89 39.79
C VAL A 60 13.99 -25.03 38.40
N ASP A 61 14.97 -25.91 38.22
CA ASP A 61 15.54 -26.24 36.90
C ASP A 61 14.49 -26.85 35.97
N GLY A 62 13.61 -27.71 36.50
CA GLY A 62 12.45 -28.23 35.77
C GLY A 62 11.53 -27.11 35.28
N TYR A 63 11.22 -26.13 36.14
CA TYR A 63 10.42 -24.97 35.73
C TYR A 63 11.13 -24.12 34.67
N LEU A 64 12.45 -23.93 34.77
CA LEU A 64 13.23 -23.22 33.75
C LEU A 64 13.11 -23.92 32.39
N ALA A 65 13.32 -25.24 32.35
CA ALA A 65 13.23 -26.02 31.12
C ALA A 65 11.84 -25.93 30.48
N THR A 66 10.78 -26.02 31.29
CA THR A 66 9.40 -25.85 30.78
C THR A 66 9.12 -24.44 30.28
N SER A 67 9.66 -23.40 30.93
CA SER A 67 9.52 -22.01 30.50
C SER A 67 10.19 -21.78 29.14
N VAL A 68 11.40 -22.28 28.94
CA VAL A 68 12.13 -22.17 27.66
C VAL A 68 11.42 -22.95 26.55
N ALA A 69 10.90 -24.13 26.86
CA ALA A 69 10.11 -24.90 25.91
C ALA A 69 8.83 -24.16 25.49
N LEU A 70 8.15 -23.50 26.44
CA LEU A 70 6.96 -22.71 26.18
C LEU A 70 7.27 -21.46 25.34
N GLU A 71 8.37 -20.77 25.65
CA GLU A 71 8.87 -19.64 24.84
C GLU A 71 9.11 -20.06 23.39
N THR A 72 9.78 -21.20 23.19
CA THR A 72 10.06 -21.74 21.85
C THR A 72 8.77 -22.01 21.08
N ARG A 73 7.76 -22.60 21.73
CA ARG A 73 6.45 -22.85 21.13
C ARG A 73 5.72 -21.55 20.76
N ILE A 74 5.73 -20.57 21.65
CA ILE A 74 5.09 -19.26 21.41
C ILE A 74 5.76 -18.54 20.25
N SER A 75 7.10 -18.52 20.20
CA SER A 75 7.86 -17.95 19.10
C SER A 75 7.54 -18.64 17.76
N GLY A 76 7.44 -19.97 17.76
CA GLY A 76 7.03 -20.75 16.59
C GLY A 76 5.63 -20.37 16.08
N ILE A 77 4.64 -20.31 16.97
CA ILE A 77 3.27 -19.90 16.63
C ILE A 77 3.27 -18.47 16.09
N PHE A 78 4.01 -17.55 16.70
CA PHE A 78 4.10 -16.17 16.24
C PHE A 78 4.65 -16.07 14.82
N LYS A 79 5.73 -16.80 14.50
CA LYS A 79 6.30 -16.86 13.15
C LYS A 79 5.27 -17.36 12.13
N LEU A 80 4.52 -18.40 12.46
CA LEU A 80 3.48 -18.94 11.59
C LEU A 80 2.35 -17.93 11.35
N VAL A 81 1.87 -17.27 12.41
CA VAL A 81 0.83 -16.24 12.32
C VAL A 81 1.31 -15.04 11.49
N SER A 82 2.55 -14.59 11.69
CA SER A 82 3.15 -13.51 10.92
C SER A 82 3.24 -13.87 9.44
N ASN A 83 3.76 -15.06 9.12
CA ASN A 83 3.86 -15.53 7.74
C ASN A 83 2.47 -15.67 7.08
N ALA A 84 1.48 -16.21 7.79
CA ALA A 84 0.11 -16.31 7.29
C ALA A 84 -0.51 -14.93 7.04
N MET A 85 -0.24 -13.95 7.92
CA MET A 85 -0.68 -12.58 7.74
C MET A 85 -0.03 -11.95 6.51
N ILE A 86 1.28 -12.12 6.32
CA ILE A 86 2.01 -11.63 5.15
C ILE A 86 1.43 -12.23 3.86
N LEU A 87 1.20 -13.55 3.83
CA LEU A 87 0.58 -14.24 2.69
C LEU A 87 -0.83 -13.70 2.40
N ARG A 88 -1.63 -13.45 3.44
CA ARG A 88 -2.96 -12.86 3.29
C ARG A 88 -2.88 -11.43 2.75
N THR A 89 -1.94 -10.62 3.20
CA THR A 89 -1.73 -9.29 2.64
C THR A 89 -1.25 -9.37 1.19
N GLN A 90 -0.38 -10.31 0.85
CA GLN A 90 0.15 -10.48 -0.51
C GLN A 90 -0.94 -10.92 -1.50
N THR A 91 -1.81 -11.84 -1.10
CA THR A 91 -2.99 -12.24 -1.90
C THR A 91 -4.00 -11.10 -2.04
N THR A 92 -4.17 -10.28 -1.00
CA THR A 92 -5.02 -9.08 -1.07
C THR A 92 -4.41 -8.04 -2.01
N THR A 93 -3.09 -7.84 -2.00
CA THR A 93 -2.38 -6.95 -2.93
C THR A 93 -2.49 -7.43 -4.38
N ALA A 94 -2.40 -8.75 -4.62
CA ALA A 94 -2.62 -9.30 -5.95
C ALA A 94 -4.05 -9.01 -6.46
N ASN A 95 -5.06 -9.16 -5.61
CA ASN A 95 -6.45 -8.80 -5.95
C ASN A 95 -6.64 -7.28 -6.15
N ILE A 96 -5.97 -6.45 -5.36
CA ILE A 96 -5.96 -4.99 -5.54
C ILE A 96 -5.38 -4.64 -6.92
N ASN A 97 -4.31 -5.30 -7.37
CA ASN A 97 -3.77 -5.08 -8.71
C ASN A 97 -4.79 -5.43 -9.80
N HIS A 98 -5.51 -6.54 -9.69
CA HIS A 98 -6.57 -6.88 -10.66
C HIS A 98 -7.70 -5.84 -10.68
N ASN A 99 -8.16 -5.38 -9.51
CA ASN A 99 -9.17 -4.33 -9.42
C ASN A 99 -8.65 -2.98 -9.92
N ALA A 100 -7.39 -2.64 -9.64
CA ALA A 100 -6.75 -1.44 -10.15
C ALA A 100 -6.65 -1.48 -11.68
N LEU A 101 -6.30 -2.62 -12.27
CA LEU A 101 -6.30 -2.81 -13.73
C LEU A 101 -7.71 -2.63 -14.32
N ASP A 102 -8.75 -3.17 -13.66
CA ASP A 102 -10.13 -3.01 -14.12
C ASP A 102 -10.62 -1.54 -13.98
N LEU A 103 -10.25 -0.86 -12.90
CA LEU A 103 -10.50 0.56 -12.68
C LEU A 103 -9.75 1.42 -13.70
N THR A 104 -8.50 1.11 -14.03
CA THR A 104 -7.73 1.82 -15.07
C THR A 104 -8.36 1.60 -16.44
N LYS A 105 -8.83 0.39 -16.77
CA LYS A 105 -9.55 0.13 -18.03
C LYS A 105 -10.83 0.96 -18.12
N LYS A 106 -11.64 1.01 -17.05
CA LYS A 106 -12.84 1.85 -16.98
C LYS A 106 -12.50 3.35 -17.06
N SER A 107 -11.43 3.79 -16.42
CA SER A 107 -10.95 5.17 -16.50
C SER A 107 -10.44 5.55 -17.89
N ILE A 108 -9.81 4.61 -18.63
CA ILE A 108 -9.45 4.80 -20.04
C ILE A 108 -10.72 4.98 -20.90
N GLN A 109 -11.79 4.24 -20.60
CA GLN A 109 -13.08 4.42 -21.27
C GLN A 109 -13.73 5.77 -20.94
N ASP A 110 -13.66 6.21 -19.68
CA ASP A 110 -14.12 7.55 -19.29
C ASP A 110 -13.32 8.68 -19.97
N ASN A 111 -12.02 8.47 -20.22
CA ASN A 111 -11.20 9.38 -21.01
C ASN A 111 -11.73 9.57 -22.45
N SER A 112 -12.39 8.57 -23.06
CA SER A 112 -13.01 8.73 -24.37
C SER A 112 -14.17 9.72 -24.35
N VAL A 113 -14.97 9.75 -23.28
CA VAL A 113 -16.06 10.72 -23.11
C VAL A 113 -15.51 12.14 -22.97
N LEU A 114 -14.44 12.31 -22.20
CA LEU A 114 -13.76 13.60 -22.05
C LEU A 114 -13.10 14.08 -23.36
N LYS A 115 -12.49 13.16 -24.12
CA LYS A 115 -11.97 13.44 -25.47
C LYS A 115 -13.11 13.90 -26.41
N LEU A 116 -14.28 13.25 -26.34
CA LEU A 116 -15.44 13.63 -27.16
C LEU A 116 -16.03 14.99 -26.76
N ALA A 117 -16.15 15.27 -25.46
CA ALA A 117 -16.61 16.58 -24.97
C ALA A 117 -15.65 17.71 -25.38
N THR A 118 -14.34 17.48 -25.28
CA THR A 118 -13.31 18.44 -25.72
C THR A 118 -13.39 18.68 -27.23
N LEU A 119 -13.65 17.63 -28.02
CA LEU A 119 -13.86 17.75 -29.47
C LEU A 119 -15.09 18.60 -29.80
N ALA A 120 -16.21 18.36 -29.11
CA ALA A 120 -17.43 19.15 -29.29
C ALA A 120 -17.17 20.64 -29.00
N THR A 121 -16.45 20.95 -27.92
CA THR A 121 -16.05 22.33 -27.58
C THR A 121 -15.15 22.94 -28.66
N LEU A 122 -14.18 22.19 -29.18
CA LEU A 122 -13.23 22.67 -30.19
C LEU A 122 -13.89 22.91 -31.56
N PHE A 123 -14.95 22.18 -31.90
CA PHE A 123 -15.79 22.46 -33.08
C PHE A 123 -16.74 23.64 -32.83
N TYR A 124 -17.29 23.75 -31.63
CA TYR A 124 -18.21 24.82 -31.26
C TYR A 124 -17.51 26.19 -31.21
N LEU A 125 -16.27 26.25 -30.71
CA LEU A 125 -15.52 27.49 -30.52
C LEU A 125 -15.33 28.32 -31.82
N PRO A 126 -14.84 27.76 -32.95
CA PRO A 126 -14.75 28.50 -34.21
C PRO A 126 -16.12 28.87 -34.78
N GLY A 127 -17.12 27.98 -34.67
CA GLY A 127 -18.48 28.25 -35.14
C GLY A 127 -19.13 29.41 -34.38
N SER A 128 -18.96 29.45 -33.05
CA SER A 128 -19.45 30.52 -32.18
C SER A 128 -18.72 31.84 -32.43
N PHE A 129 -17.42 31.81 -32.72
CA PHE A 129 -16.64 33.01 -33.07
C PHE A 129 -17.14 33.63 -34.38
N VAL A 130 -17.38 32.81 -35.40
CA VAL A 130 -17.98 33.25 -36.67
C VAL A 130 -19.41 33.76 -36.43
N ALA A 131 -20.25 33.04 -35.68
CA ALA A 131 -21.60 33.50 -35.36
C ALA A 131 -21.61 34.86 -34.63
N GLY A 132 -20.65 35.12 -33.73
CA GLY A 132 -20.53 36.40 -33.02
C GLY A 132 -20.13 37.58 -33.92
N ILE A 133 -19.13 37.40 -34.79
CA ILE A 133 -18.68 38.45 -35.72
C ILE A 133 -19.76 38.78 -36.74
N PHE A 134 -20.43 37.76 -37.27
CA PHE A 134 -21.45 37.93 -38.31
C PHE A 134 -22.81 38.32 -37.73
N GLY A 135 -23.16 37.88 -36.52
CA GLY A 135 -24.39 38.28 -35.84
C GLY A 135 -24.49 39.77 -35.52
N MET A 136 -23.34 40.46 -35.41
CA MET A 136 -23.29 41.91 -35.16
C MET A 136 -23.20 42.77 -36.44
N ASN A 137 -22.82 42.23 -37.60
CA ASN A 137 -22.55 43.02 -38.81
C ASN A 137 -23.52 42.75 -39.98
N TYR A 138 -24.31 41.68 -39.94
CA TYR A 138 -25.12 41.24 -41.10
C TYR A 138 -26.64 41.43 -40.99
N PHE A 139 -27.15 41.81 -39.82
CA PHE A 139 -28.56 42.19 -39.66
C PHE A 139 -28.65 43.73 -39.62
N ASP A 140 -28.83 44.35 -40.78
CA ASP A 140 -29.24 45.76 -40.85
C ASP A 140 -30.78 45.80 -40.88
N PHE A 141 -31.39 46.30 -39.80
CA PHE A 141 -32.84 46.55 -39.77
C PHE A 141 -33.11 47.93 -40.36
N GLY A 142 -33.06 48.02 -41.69
CA GLY A 142 -33.59 49.18 -42.41
C GLY A 142 -35.09 49.36 -42.11
N ASP A 143 -35.50 50.60 -41.91
CA ASP A 143 -36.79 51.05 -41.34
C ASP A 143 -38.03 50.76 -42.20
N GLY A 144 -38.31 49.48 -42.49
CA GLY A 144 -39.44 49.10 -43.33
C GLY A 144 -39.56 47.60 -43.59
N ALA A 145 -40.07 46.86 -42.59
CA ALA A 145 -40.86 45.62 -42.73
C ALA A 145 -40.46 44.55 -43.77
N LYS A 146 -39.19 44.46 -44.19
CA LYS A 146 -38.66 43.35 -44.99
C LYS A 146 -37.25 43.02 -44.52
N LEU A 147 -37.09 41.81 -43.99
CA LEU A 147 -35.79 41.17 -43.74
C LEU A 147 -35.09 40.96 -45.09
N GLU A 148 -34.29 41.93 -45.53
CA GLU A 148 -33.35 41.72 -46.63
C GLU A 148 -32.16 40.92 -46.12
N ILE A 149 -32.22 39.60 -46.32
CA ILE A 149 -31.05 38.73 -46.22
C ILE A 149 -30.01 39.27 -47.20
N ALA A 150 -28.96 39.92 -46.68
CA ALA A 150 -27.90 40.48 -47.49
C ALA A 150 -27.30 39.39 -48.38
N SER A 151 -27.11 39.72 -49.67
CA SER A 151 -26.68 38.85 -50.79
C SER A 151 -25.35 38.09 -50.61
N ASN A 152 -24.71 38.14 -49.44
CA ASN A 152 -23.36 37.65 -49.16
C ASN A 152 -23.31 36.41 -48.24
N PHE A 153 -24.43 35.70 -48.06
CA PHE A 153 -24.48 34.41 -47.32
C PHE A 153 -23.45 33.37 -47.84
N TRP A 154 -23.01 33.50 -49.09
CA TRP A 154 -21.95 32.66 -49.67
C TRP A 154 -20.59 32.78 -48.95
N ILE A 155 -20.27 33.93 -48.34
CA ILE A 155 -19.02 34.12 -47.58
C ILE A 155 -19.07 33.35 -46.26
N TYR A 156 -20.24 33.22 -45.63
CA TYR A 156 -20.44 32.36 -44.47
C TYR A 156 -20.10 30.91 -44.82
N LEU A 157 -20.62 30.40 -45.94
CA LEU A 157 -20.31 29.05 -46.40
C LEU A 157 -18.82 28.90 -46.76
N ALA A 158 -18.23 29.89 -47.44
CA ALA A 158 -16.84 29.89 -47.88
C ALA A 158 -15.83 29.91 -46.74
N VAL A 159 -16.17 30.46 -45.56
CA VAL A 159 -15.30 30.46 -44.36
C VAL A 159 -15.56 29.24 -43.49
N THR A 160 -16.81 28.80 -43.39
CA THR A 160 -17.19 27.67 -42.51
C THR A 160 -16.66 26.33 -43.03
N ILE A 161 -16.67 26.10 -44.36
CA ILE A 161 -16.14 24.88 -44.98
C ILE A 161 -14.65 24.67 -44.69
N PRO A 162 -13.73 25.60 -45.01
CA PRO A 162 -12.31 25.40 -44.74
C PRO A 162 -12.00 25.28 -43.25
N LEU A 163 -12.73 26.01 -42.39
CA LEU A 163 -12.56 25.91 -40.94
C LEU A 163 -12.98 24.54 -40.41
N THR A 164 -14.06 23.96 -40.95
CA THR A 164 -14.51 22.59 -40.63
C THR A 164 -13.48 21.54 -41.09
N ILE A 165 -12.92 21.73 -42.29
CA ILE A 165 -11.85 20.88 -42.83
C ILE A 165 -10.58 20.97 -41.95
N LEU A 166 -10.23 22.18 -41.48
CA LEU A 166 -9.06 22.42 -40.63
C LEU A 166 -9.21 21.76 -39.26
N THR A 167 -10.40 21.82 -38.65
CA THR A 167 -10.69 21.11 -37.40
C THR A 167 -10.63 19.59 -37.59
N GLY A 168 -11.18 19.07 -38.70
CA GLY A 168 -11.07 17.65 -39.05
C GLY A 168 -9.62 17.19 -39.28
N LEU A 169 -8.81 17.99 -39.96
CA LEU A 169 -7.38 17.75 -40.18
C LEU A 169 -6.58 17.80 -38.87
N ALA A 170 -6.87 18.78 -38.00
CA ALA A 170 -6.24 18.90 -36.69
C ALA A 170 -6.53 17.67 -35.81
N TRP A 171 -7.76 17.14 -35.87
CA TRP A 171 -8.12 15.90 -35.15
C TRP A 171 -7.38 14.68 -35.70
N LYS A 172 -7.36 14.49 -37.03
CA LYS A 172 -6.63 13.38 -37.66
C LYS A 172 -5.13 13.43 -37.33
N LEU A 173 -4.54 14.61 -37.22
CA LEU A 173 -3.15 14.79 -36.78
C LEU A 173 -2.95 14.51 -35.29
N ALA A 174 -3.88 14.93 -34.43
CA ALA A 174 -3.82 14.69 -32.99
C ALA A 174 -3.96 13.19 -32.63
N VAL A 175 -4.85 12.47 -33.30
CA VAL A 175 -5.03 11.02 -33.13
C VAL A 175 -3.79 10.26 -33.60
N ARG A 176 -3.28 10.58 -34.79
CA ARG A 176 -2.05 9.93 -35.32
C ARG A 176 -0.81 10.21 -34.46
N ARG A 177 -0.73 11.37 -33.81
CA ARG A 177 0.35 11.69 -32.85
C ARG A 177 0.24 10.90 -31.54
N GLN A 178 -0.97 10.54 -31.11
CA GLN A 178 -1.15 9.67 -29.93
C GLN A 178 -0.65 8.24 -30.22
N GLU A 179 -0.98 7.69 -31.39
CA GLU A 179 -0.57 6.34 -31.79
C GLU A 179 0.96 6.19 -31.93
N GLN A 180 1.64 7.22 -32.46
CA GLN A 180 3.11 7.19 -32.58
C GLN A 180 3.82 7.26 -31.22
N LYS A 181 3.28 8.03 -30.27
CA LYS A 181 3.90 8.21 -28.94
C LYS A 181 3.78 6.95 -28.08
N GLU A 182 2.67 6.21 -28.20
CA GLU A 182 2.51 4.91 -27.54
C GLU A 182 3.47 3.85 -28.10
N SER A 183 3.72 3.84 -29.42
CA SER A 183 4.66 2.88 -30.03
C SER A 183 6.13 3.11 -29.67
N SER A 184 6.55 4.36 -29.42
CA SER A 184 7.92 4.68 -29.02
C SER A 184 8.21 4.37 -27.54
N ASP A 185 7.25 4.61 -26.65
CA ASP A 185 7.40 4.30 -25.21
C ASP A 185 7.40 2.79 -24.95
N GLN A 186 6.62 2.02 -25.72
CA GLN A 186 6.57 0.57 -25.61
C GLN A 186 7.87 -0.11 -26.06
N SER A 187 8.52 0.42 -27.11
CA SER A 187 9.83 -0.06 -27.58
C SER A 187 10.95 0.25 -26.57
N SER A 188 10.91 1.42 -25.93
CA SER A 188 11.95 1.82 -24.96
C SER A 188 11.84 1.07 -23.62
N SER A 189 10.62 0.76 -23.15
CA SER A 189 10.43 -0.10 -21.98
C SER A 189 10.85 -1.55 -22.24
N ALA A 190 10.57 -2.09 -23.43
CA ALA A 190 10.96 -3.46 -23.78
C ALA A 190 12.49 -3.66 -23.81
N GLU A 191 13.24 -2.68 -24.34
CA GLU A 191 14.71 -2.72 -24.34
C GLU A 191 15.32 -2.55 -22.94
N MET A 192 14.62 -1.93 -21.99
CA MET A 192 15.08 -1.75 -20.62
C MET A 192 14.97 -3.04 -19.79
N TRP A 193 13.95 -3.87 -20.04
CA TRP A 193 13.77 -5.17 -19.35
C TRP A 193 14.70 -6.26 -19.86
N ASP A 194 15.20 -6.16 -21.09
CA ASP A 194 16.14 -7.14 -21.69
C ASP A 194 17.60 -6.92 -21.23
N LYS A 195 17.88 -5.76 -20.61
CA LYS A 195 19.21 -5.39 -20.09
C LYS A 195 19.38 -5.62 -18.58
N VAL A 196 18.38 -6.17 -17.89
CA VAL A 196 18.40 -6.50 -16.44
C VAL A 196 18.40 -8.00 -16.26
#